data_AF-A0A846X1I1-F1
#
_entry.id   AF-A0A846X1I1-F1
#
_cell.length_a   1.000
_cell.length_b   1.000
_cell.length_c   1.000
_cell.angle_alpha   90.00
_cell.angle_beta   90.00
_cell.angle_gamma   90.00
#
_symmetry.space_group_name_H-M   'P 1'
#
loop_
_entity.id
_entity.type
_entity.pdbx_description
1 polymer ?
#
loop_
_entity_poly.entity_id
_entity_poly.type
_entity_poly.pdbx_seq_one_letter_code
_entity_poly.pdbx_strand_id
1 'polypeptide(L)'
;MTADAAIAARTWAREAGIWLPAPPTDASREVSFSVGLEWAAPYLAAHQDLPTFGTPAWRDETEQRRKTAAAVVAALDWAMRIEARTTARIAASHSVSEAANWPAIGRIPSHEVRCTMPDYIPRRAA
;
A
#
# COMPACT_ATOMS: atom_id res chain seq x y z
N MET A 1 -1.00 -13.91 2.57
CA MET A 1 -2.04 -14.26 1.59
C MET A 1 -1.35 -14.89 0.39
N THR A 2 -1.63 -16.15 0.09
CA THR A 2 -1.02 -16.88 -1.03
C THR A 2 -1.67 -16.45 -2.35
N ALA A 3 -0.98 -16.64 -3.48
CA ALA A 3 -1.51 -16.31 -4.82
C ALA A 3 -2.86 -17.02 -5.08
N ASP A 4 -3.02 -18.25 -4.59
CA ASP A 4 -4.24 -19.05 -4.72
C ASP A 4 -5.44 -18.43 -4.01
N ALA A 5 -5.24 -17.84 -2.82
CA ALA A 5 -6.33 -17.18 -2.09
C ALA A 5 -6.84 -15.94 -2.82
N ALA A 6 -5.95 -15.20 -3.50
CA ALA A 6 -6.31 -14.03 -4.29
C ALA A 6 -7.07 -14.41 -5.59
N ILE A 7 -6.70 -15.53 -6.21
CA ILE A 7 -7.42 -16.07 -7.38
C ILE A 7 -8.81 -16.53 -6.97
N ALA A 8 -8.93 -17.31 -5.88
CA ALA A 8 -10.22 -17.79 -5.39
C ALA A 8 -11.20 -16.64 -5.04
N ALA A 9 -10.71 -15.60 -4.36
CA ALA A 9 -11.51 -14.43 -4.03
C ALA A 9 -12.04 -13.68 -5.28
N ARG A 10 -11.24 -13.63 -6.36
CA ARG A 10 -11.63 -12.97 -7.61
C ARG A 10 -12.64 -13.78 -8.41
N THR A 11 -12.49 -15.11 -8.46
CA THR A 11 -13.46 -15.99 -9.11
C THR A 11 -14.82 -15.84 -8.46
N TRP A 12 -14.87 -15.90 -7.13
CA TRP A 12 -16.09 -15.67 -6.36
C TRP A 12 -16.72 -14.30 -6.64
N ALA A 13 -15.92 -13.22 -6.63
CA ALA A 13 -16.46 -11.88 -6.87
C ALA A 13 -17.09 -11.75 -8.26
N ARG A 14 -16.48 -12.37 -9.27
CA ARG A 14 -17.01 -12.40 -10.64
C ARG A 14 -18.34 -13.16 -10.72
N GLU A 15 -18.44 -14.31 -10.05
CA GLU A 15 -19.68 -15.09 -9.95
C GLU A 15 -20.79 -14.34 -9.20
N ALA A 16 -20.41 -13.55 -8.20
CA ALA A 16 -21.32 -12.71 -7.43
C ALA A 16 -21.73 -11.40 -8.13
N GLY A 17 -21.24 -11.14 -9.35
CA GLY A 17 -21.49 -9.88 -10.08
C GLY A 17 -20.81 -8.66 -9.44
N ILE A 18 -19.86 -8.88 -8.54
CA ILE A 18 -19.08 -7.82 -7.88
C ILE A 18 -17.93 -7.45 -8.82
N TRP A 19 -17.97 -6.22 -9.35
CA TRP A 19 -16.87 -5.71 -10.14
C TRP A 19 -15.64 -5.49 -9.25
N LEU A 20 -14.56 -6.21 -9.55
CA LEU A 20 -13.24 -5.95 -9.00
C LEU A 20 -12.35 -5.37 -10.11
N PRO A 21 -11.55 -4.34 -9.83
CA PRO A 21 -10.57 -3.86 -10.80
C PRO A 21 -9.59 -4.98 -11.17
N ALA A 22 -9.19 -4.99 -12.45
CA ALA A 22 -8.21 -5.93 -12.95
C ALA A 22 -6.93 -5.87 -12.08
N PRO A 23 -6.22 -7.00 -11.88
CA PRO A 23 -4.90 -6.92 -11.27
C PRO A 23 -4.05 -5.91 -12.02
N PRO A 24 -3.27 -5.06 -11.31
CA PRO A 24 -2.25 -4.28 -11.99
C PRO A 24 -1.34 -5.26 -12.73
N THR A 25 -1.22 -5.06 -14.05
CA THR A 25 -0.43 -5.90 -14.96
C THR A 25 1.05 -5.51 -14.96
N ASP A 26 1.38 -4.36 -14.38
CA ASP A 26 2.73 -3.85 -14.31
C ASP A 26 3.37 -4.16 -12.96
N ALA A 27 4.71 -4.19 -12.93
CA ALA A 27 5.52 -4.30 -11.72
C ALA A 27 5.27 -3.20 -10.67
N SER A 28 4.39 -2.23 -10.98
CA SER A 28 3.94 -1.18 -10.07
C SER A 28 2.91 -1.72 -9.08
N ARG A 29 3.23 -1.62 -7.80
CA ARG A 29 2.33 -1.95 -6.67
C ARG A 29 1.64 -0.70 -6.13
N GLU A 30 1.41 0.28 -7.00
CA GLU A 30 0.83 1.55 -6.61
C GLU A 30 -0.61 1.34 -6.11
N VAL A 31 -0.90 1.92 -4.96
CA VAL A 31 -2.21 1.85 -4.31
C VAL A 31 -2.78 3.27 -4.32
N SER A 32 -3.99 3.42 -4.86
CA SER A 32 -4.71 4.68 -4.87
C SER A 32 -5.87 4.63 -3.88
N PHE A 33 -5.79 5.45 -2.84
CA PHE A 33 -6.86 5.66 -1.87
C PHE A 33 -8.07 6.32 -2.52
N SER A 34 -7.87 7.34 -3.37
CA SER A 34 -8.97 8.07 -4.02
C SER A 34 -9.84 7.14 -4.87
N VAL A 35 -9.23 6.28 -5.70
CA VAL A 35 -9.96 5.29 -6.49
C VAL A 35 -10.70 4.29 -5.59
N GLY A 36 -10.07 3.83 -4.51
CA GLY A 36 -10.71 2.95 -3.53
C GLY A 36 -11.92 3.62 -2.86
N LEU A 37 -11.78 4.90 -2.49
CA LEU A 37 -12.82 5.68 -1.83
C LEU A 37 -14.00 5.93 -2.76
N GLU A 38 -13.76 6.31 -4.02
CA GLU A 38 -14.81 6.52 -5.02
C GLU A 38 -15.67 5.27 -5.21
N TRP A 39 -15.03 4.09 -5.29
CA TRP A 39 -15.72 2.81 -5.38
C TRP A 39 -16.52 2.48 -4.11
N ALA A 40 -15.93 2.72 -2.93
CA ALA A 40 -16.53 2.35 -1.65
C ALA A 40 -17.61 3.32 -1.16
N ALA A 41 -17.57 4.59 -1.57
CA ALA A 41 -18.40 5.66 -1.01
C ALA A 41 -19.92 5.37 -1.06
N PRO A 42 -20.50 4.89 -2.19
CA PRO A 42 -21.92 4.58 -2.23
C PRO A 42 -22.32 3.47 -1.26
N TYR A 43 -21.45 2.47 -1.09
CA TYR A 43 -21.67 1.34 -0.19
C TYR A 43 -21.57 1.77 1.28
N LEU A 44 -20.56 2.58 1.61
CA LEU A 44 -20.32 3.04 2.98
C LEU A 44 -21.34 4.08 3.46
N ALA A 45 -21.95 4.86 2.56
CA ALA A 45 -22.94 5.87 2.92
C ALA A 45 -24.16 5.31 3.67
N ALA A 46 -24.48 4.02 3.48
CA ALA A 46 -25.58 3.34 4.16
C ALA A 46 -25.24 2.88 5.60
N HIS A 47 -24.01 3.06 6.06
CA HIS A 47 -23.51 2.50 7.31
C HIS A 47 -22.92 3.58 8.22
N GLN A 48 -23.47 3.70 9.43
CA GLN A 48 -22.97 4.58 10.50
C GLN A 48 -22.50 3.75 11.69
N ASP A 49 -21.60 4.30 12.50
CA ASP A 49 -21.09 3.70 13.73
C ASP A 49 -20.60 2.25 13.55
N LEU A 50 -19.75 2.06 12.55
CA LEU A 50 -19.17 0.76 12.24
C LEU A 50 -18.16 0.35 13.33
N PRO A 51 -18.17 -0.92 13.79
CA PRO A 51 -17.14 -1.40 14.69
C PRO A 51 -15.79 -1.41 13.99
N THR A 52 -14.72 -1.15 14.72
CA THR A 52 -13.36 -1.22 14.16
C THR A 52 -13.02 -2.65 13.75
N PHE A 53 -12.57 -2.84 12.50
CA PHE A 53 -12.21 -4.14 11.95
C PHE A 53 -11.24 -4.91 12.87
N GLY A 54 -11.51 -6.20 13.07
CA GLY A 54 -10.68 -7.10 13.89
C GLY A 54 -10.88 -7.00 15.41
N THR A 55 -11.65 -6.02 15.90
CA THR A 55 -11.99 -5.93 17.34
C THR A 55 -13.01 -7.00 17.76
N PRO A 56 -13.15 -7.31 19.07
CA PRO A 56 -14.25 -8.14 19.56
C PRO A 56 -15.63 -7.67 19.07
N ALA A 57 -15.91 -6.37 19.14
CA ALA A 57 -17.16 -5.80 18.64
C ALA A 57 -17.41 -6.09 17.14
N TRP A 58 -16.37 -6.07 16.31
CA TRP A 58 -16.49 -6.46 14.90
C TRP A 58 -16.70 -7.97 14.72
N ARG A 59 -16.09 -8.81 15.55
CA ARG A 59 -16.31 -10.26 15.50
C ARG A 59 -17.74 -10.62 15.90
N ASP A 60 -18.27 -9.93 16.90
CA ASP A 60 -19.60 -10.14 17.46
C ASP A 60 -20.71 -9.46 16.63
N GLU A 61 -20.35 -8.57 15.70
CA GLU A 61 -21.27 -7.99 14.72
C GLU A 61 -21.94 -9.10 13.90
N THR A 62 -23.27 -9.11 13.94
CA THR A 62 -24.13 -10.12 13.32
C THR A 62 -24.64 -9.69 11.96
N GLU A 63 -24.69 -8.37 11.70
CA GLU A 63 -25.13 -7.85 10.42
C GLU A 63 -23.96 -7.90 9.42
N GLN A 64 -24.04 -8.83 8.47
CA GLN A 64 -22.94 -9.14 7.56
C GLN A 64 -22.53 -7.94 6.68
N ARG A 65 -23.46 -7.05 6.33
CA ARG A 65 -23.12 -5.87 5.51
C ARG A 65 -22.30 -4.87 6.32
N ARG A 66 -22.68 -4.55 7.57
CA ARG A 66 -21.90 -3.73 8.49
C ARG A 66 -20.53 -4.34 8.78
N LYS A 67 -20.47 -5.65 9.00
CA LYS A 67 -19.20 -6.37 9.18
C LYS A 67 -18.28 -6.22 7.98
N THR A 68 -18.83 -6.28 6.78
CA THR A 68 -18.10 -6.07 5.52
C THR A 68 -17.72 -4.60 5.33
N ALA A 69 -18.61 -3.66 5.62
CA ALA A 69 -18.34 -2.22 5.55
C ALA A 69 -17.19 -1.81 6.49
N ALA A 70 -17.14 -2.35 7.71
CA ALA A 70 -16.01 -2.16 8.62
C ALA A 70 -14.68 -2.66 8.03
N ALA A 71 -14.69 -3.79 7.32
CA ALA A 71 -13.50 -4.31 6.63
C ALA A 71 -13.09 -3.41 5.45
N VAL A 72 -14.06 -2.87 4.70
CA VAL A 72 -13.80 -1.91 3.62
C VAL A 72 -13.18 -0.62 4.18
N VAL A 73 -13.70 -0.08 5.28
CA VAL A 73 -13.10 1.10 5.96
C VAL A 73 -11.65 0.83 6.35
N ALA A 74 -11.35 -0.34 6.93
CA ALA A 74 -9.98 -0.70 7.28
C ALA A 74 -9.05 -0.86 6.06
N ALA A 75 -9.57 -1.39 4.94
CA ALA A 75 -8.83 -1.48 3.69
C ALA A 75 -8.52 -0.09 3.11
N LEU A 76 -9.45 0.87 3.20
CA LEU A 76 -9.24 2.25 2.79
C LEU A 76 -8.18 2.97 3.65
N ASP A 77 -8.21 2.79 4.97
CA ASP A 77 -7.18 3.34 5.86
C ASP A 77 -5.80 2.76 5.52
N TRP A 78 -5.72 1.45 5.24
CA TRP A 78 -4.48 0.85 4.78
C TRP A 78 -4.02 1.43 3.43
N ALA A 79 -4.92 1.60 2.46
CA ALA A 79 -4.61 2.16 1.16
C ALA A 79 -4.04 3.59 1.29
N MET A 80 -4.70 4.45 2.08
CA MET A 80 -4.25 5.80 2.38
C MET A 80 -2.84 5.82 2.98
N ARG A 81 -2.57 4.95 3.95
CA ARG A 81 -1.24 4.86 4.58
C ARG A 81 -0.16 4.40 3.62
N ILE A 82 -0.46 3.45 2.73
CA ILE A 82 0.50 2.96 1.73
C ILE A 82 0.80 4.02 0.68
N GLU A 83 -0.22 4.72 0.19
CA GLU A 83 -0.06 5.83 -0.75
C GLU A 83 0.83 6.92 -0.14
N ALA A 84 0.48 7.41 1.05
CA ALA A 84 1.26 8.44 1.74
C ALA A 84 2.73 8.03 1.98
N ARG A 85 2.97 6.77 2.39
CA ARG A 85 4.33 6.25 2.55
C ARG A 85 5.08 6.15 1.23
N THR A 86 4.41 5.77 0.16
CA THR A 86 5.03 5.65 -1.17
C THR A 86 5.43 7.01 -1.69
N THR A 87 4.54 8.00 -1.60
CA THR A 87 4.84 9.40 -1.94
C THR A 87 6.02 9.94 -1.14
N ALA A 88 6.03 9.74 0.19
CA ALA A 88 7.13 10.17 1.03
C ALA A 88 8.47 9.49 0.65
N ARG A 89 8.44 8.20 0.31
CA ARG A 89 9.63 7.45 -0.11
C ARG A 89 10.16 7.92 -1.47
N ILE A 90 9.28 8.23 -2.42
CA ILE A 90 9.66 8.80 -3.71
C ILE A 90 10.31 10.17 -3.51
N ALA A 91 9.67 11.04 -2.73
CA ALA A 91 10.22 12.36 -2.41
C ALA A 91 11.60 12.28 -1.74
N ALA A 92 11.77 11.37 -0.76
CA ALA A 92 13.07 11.12 -0.14
C ALA A 92 14.10 10.60 -1.14
N SER A 93 13.70 9.69 -2.04
CA SER A 93 14.60 9.16 -3.07
C SER A 93 15.07 10.24 -4.05
N HIS A 94 14.19 11.16 -4.44
CA HIS A 94 14.55 12.31 -5.27
C HIS A 94 15.51 13.24 -4.54
N SER A 95 15.20 13.59 -3.28
CA SER A 95 16.07 14.44 -2.45
C SER A 95 17.48 13.84 -2.31
N VAL A 96 17.61 12.54 -2.08
CA VAL A 96 18.92 11.86 -2.03
C VAL A 96 19.60 11.92 -3.41
N SER A 97 18.87 11.67 -4.49
CA SER A 97 19.41 11.69 -5.86
C SER A 97 19.94 13.08 -6.25
N GLU A 98 19.30 14.14 -5.78
CA GLU A 98 19.68 15.53 -6.04
C GLU A 98 20.78 16.06 -5.10
N ALA A 99 20.94 15.47 -3.90
CA ALA A 99 21.83 15.97 -2.87
C ALA A 99 23.33 15.90 -3.23
N ALA A 100 23.73 15.06 -4.19
CA ALA A 100 25.13 14.91 -4.54
C ALA A 100 25.36 14.49 -6.01
N ASN A 101 26.57 14.79 -6.51
CA ASN A 101 27.02 14.31 -7.82
C ASN A 101 27.39 12.82 -7.74
N TRP A 102 26.38 11.95 -7.80
CA TRP A 102 26.53 10.50 -7.71
C TRP A 102 27.51 9.90 -8.73
N PRO A 103 27.57 10.37 -10.00
CA PRO A 103 28.61 9.94 -10.94
C PRO A 103 30.04 10.25 -10.49
N ALA A 104 30.28 11.36 -9.79
CA ALA A 104 31.58 11.67 -9.21
C ALA A 104 31.85 10.78 -7.98
N ILE A 105 30.84 10.53 -7.14
CA ILE A 105 30.94 9.64 -5.97
C ILE A 105 31.24 8.19 -6.37
N GLY A 106 30.61 7.69 -7.44
CA GLY A 106 30.84 6.32 -7.94
C GLY A 106 32.26 6.07 -8.46
N ARG A 107 33.06 7.12 -8.67
CA ARG A 107 34.48 7.03 -9.06
C ARG A 107 35.42 7.03 -7.85
N ILE A 108 34.92 7.35 -6.64
CA ILE A 108 35.70 7.32 -5.41
C ILE A 108 35.87 5.84 -5.00
N PRO A 109 37.10 5.36 -4.72
CA PRO A 109 37.33 4.01 -4.22
C PRO A 109 36.52 3.73 -2.95
N SER A 110 35.88 2.56 -2.83
CA SER A 110 34.94 2.24 -1.74
C SER A 110 35.50 2.44 -0.33
N HIS A 111 36.82 2.32 -0.15
CA HIS A 111 37.49 2.52 1.14
C HIS A 111 37.61 4.01 1.54
N GLU A 112 37.52 4.94 0.58
CA GLU A 112 37.60 6.39 0.82
C GLU A 112 36.21 7.03 0.96
N VAL A 113 35.15 6.42 0.41
CA VAL A 113 33.78 6.94 0.44
C VAL A 113 33.29 7.24 1.86
N ARG A 114 33.66 6.42 2.84
CA ARG A 114 33.28 6.59 4.25
C ARG A 114 33.90 7.82 4.92
N CYS A 115 35.07 8.25 4.46
CA CYS A 115 35.75 9.43 4.98
C CYS A 115 35.23 10.73 4.35
N THR A 116 34.73 10.64 3.13
CA THR A 116 34.25 11.79 2.36
C THR A 116 32.75 12.05 2.53
N MET A 117 31.96 11.03 2.89
CA MET A 117 30.50 11.11 3.00
C MET A 117 30.04 10.46 4.32
N PRO A 118 29.74 11.24 5.38
CA PRO A 118 29.33 10.69 6.67
C PRO A 118 28.01 9.91 6.63
N ASP A 119 27.13 10.17 5.65
CA ASP A 119 25.82 9.53 5.50
C ASP A 119 25.81 8.32 4.54
N TYR A 120 26.98 7.81 4.15
CA TYR A 120 27.07 6.68 3.22
C TYR A 120 26.66 5.35 3.88
N ILE A 121 25.59 4.73 3.37
CA ILE A 121 25.15 3.38 3.74
C ILE A 121 25.82 2.37 2.79
N PRO A 122 26.72 1.49 3.27
CA PRO A 122 27.42 0.55 2.42
C PRO A 122 26.46 -0.49 1.82
N ARG A 123 26.64 -0.83 0.54
CA ARG A 123 25.98 -2.01 -0.04
C ARG A 123 26.60 -3.26 0.58
N ARG A 124 25.75 -4.15 1.11
CA ARG A 124 26.18 -5.48 1.55
C ARG A 124 26.71 -6.22 0.33
N ALA A 125 27.93 -6.76 0.41
CA ALA A 125 28.48 -7.59 -0.65
C ALA A 125 27.55 -8.79 -0.90
N ALA A 126 27.28 -9.05 -2.18
CA ALA A 126 26.49 -10.19 -2.65
C ALA A 126 27.27 -11.49 -2.49
#